data_AF-A0A934V659-F1
#
_entry.id   AF-A0A934V659-F1
#
_cell.length_a   1.000
_cell.length_b   1.000
_cell.length_c   1.000
_cell.angle_alpha   90.00
_cell.angle_beta   90.00
_cell.angle_gamma   90.00
#
_symmetry.space_group_name_H-M   'P 1'
#
loop_
_entity.id
_entity.type
_entity.pdbx_description
1 polymer ?
#
loop_
_entity_poly.entity_id
_entity_poly.type
_entity_poly.pdbx_seq_one_letter_code
_entity_poly.pdbx_strand_id
1 'polypeptide(L)'
;MTIQHADWMTYVAEVQTALDEFGTALSDRYEQDLDDHKSVWTPADPKVPDPSWGHNGHPWEDVKPQIPEWVSEILASVTSAIPVYENQDLNALDTASEQLKGIASTLGYAPGTLGDHGRVPDLMEEINNAGGEWKGVSADTFGENFGKSVDPTMENQRDIAASLARLYSARAAINSATRGHVLSTIRQATESLGGTVASGAETGRWTFVSVVSVAVGFANAPLGAFLSVAAIIGSVVDPLDPAQKSAHDIGSVVTAVLEGLGNGKTKAEENELAYSNLVTALQDAITGKASTELELYDFTSGEGVGEAETGAYEVVRGTIERLAASCFAASEEYEHVIKAAIATDDADPHLKGINNTEQSGDVKLKDTRDTFVGFLQTTCARYREAGDRLMDAAREYDNSETTNADILNAIHKELDFNGDHAGTGGTVEQHIGATPAIARHWPS
;
A
#
# COMPACT_ATOMS: atom_id res chain seq x y z
N MET A 1 11.20 11.40 -3.60
CA MET A 1 11.36 11.52 -5.06
C MET A 1 9.96 11.52 -5.62
N THR A 2 9.42 12.68 -6.01
CA THR A 2 8.07 12.76 -6.57
C THR A 2 8.18 12.39 -8.03
N ILE A 3 7.67 11.22 -8.41
CA ILE A 3 7.59 10.82 -9.81
C ILE A 3 6.46 11.65 -10.39
N GLN A 4 6.77 12.61 -11.27
CA GLN A 4 5.72 13.34 -11.98
C GLN A 4 5.14 12.42 -13.04
N HIS A 5 3.98 11.85 -12.76
CA HIS A 5 3.26 11.05 -13.73
C HIS A 5 2.39 11.97 -14.59
N ALA A 6 2.61 11.93 -15.90
CA ALA A 6 1.64 12.48 -16.83
C ALA A 6 0.39 11.59 -16.83
N ASP A 7 -0.78 12.23 -16.86
CA ASP A 7 -2.06 11.52 -16.91
C ASP A 7 -2.18 10.67 -18.19
N TRP A 8 -3.14 9.76 -18.21
CA TRP A 8 -3.30 8.84 -19.34
C TRP A 8 -3.67 9.55 -20.66
N MET A 9 -4.36 10.70 -20.62
CA MET A 9 -4.70 11.47 -21.82
C MET A 9 -3.45 12.11 -22.41
N THR A 10 -2.58 12.64 -21.55
CA THR A 10 -1.25 13.15 -21.92
C THR A 10 -0.43 12.04 -22.56
N TYR A 11 -0.40 10.83 -21.97
CA TYR A 11 0.26 9.67 -22.60
C TYR A 11 -0.31 9.34 -23.99
N VAL A 12 -1.64 9.28 -24.15
CA VAL A 12 -2.27 8.99 -25.44
C VAL A 12 -1.93 10.05 -26.48
N ALA A 13 -1.96 11.34 -26.12
CA ALA A 13 -1.60 12.43 -27.01
C ALA A 13 -0.12 12.38 -27.43
N GLU A 14 0.77 12.02 -26.51
CA GLU A 14 2.21 11.85 -26.77
C GLU A 14 2.47 10.66 -27.70
N VAL A 15 1.78 9.54 -27.50
CA VAL A 15 1.87 8.38 -28.40
C VAL A 15 1.39 8.75 -29.79
N GLN A 16 0.25 9.44 -29.92
CA GLN A 16 -0.25 9.88 -31.21
C GLN A 16 0.75 10.82 -31.91
N THR A 17 1.31 11.78 -31.17
CA THR A 17 2.33 12.69 -31.70
C THR A 17 3.57 11.91 -32.17
N ALA A 18 4.05 10.95 -31.39
CA ALA A 18 5.19 10.12 -31.76
C ALA A 18 4.90 9.25 -33.01
N LEU A 19 3.68 8.74 -33.15
CA LEU A 19 3.24 7.99 -34.33
C LEU A 19 3.16 8.89 -35.58
N ASP A 20 2.66 10.11 -35.44
CA ASP A 20 2.57 11.07 -36.55
C ASP A 20 3.98 11.51 -37.02
N GLU A 21 4.89 11.76 -36.07
CA GLU A 21 6.31 12.02 -36.34
C GLU A 21 6.98 10.83 -37.05
N PHE A 22 6.73 9.61 -36.57
CA PHE A 22 7.25 8.39 -37.17
C PHE A 22 6.71 8.17 -38.59
N GLY A 23 5.41 8.39 -38.80
CA GLY A 23 4.77 8.31 -40.12
C GLY A 23 5.35 9.30 -41.12
N THR A 24 5.60 10.54 -40.68
CA THR A 24 6.26 11.56 -41.49
C THR A 24 7.68 11.14 -41.86
N ALA A 25 8.46 10.68 -40.89
CA ALA A 25 9.84 10.23 -41.12
C ALA A 25 9.91 9.01 -42.07
N LEU A 26 8.95 8.08 -41.98
CA LEU A 26 8.83 6.97 -42.92
C LEU A 26 8.56 7.46 -44.34
N SER A 27 7.59 8.36 -44.52
CA SER A 27 7.24 8.92 -45.83
C SER A 27 8.44 9.64 -46.47
N ASP A 28 9.09 10.52 -45.71
CA ASP A 28 10.27 11.26 -46.17
C ASP A 28 11.41 10.30 -46.55
N ARG A 29 11.62 9.24 -45.76
CA ARG A 29 12.64 8.24 -46.04
C ARG A 29 12.34 7.43 -47.30
N TYR A 30 11.08 7.02 -47.52
CA TYR A 30 10.67 6.34 -48.76
C TYR A 30 10.89 7.24 -49.98
N GLU A 31 10.53 8.52 -49.90
CA GLU A 31 10.77 9.46 -51.00
C GLU A 31 12.26 9.66 -51.27
N GLN A 32 13.07 9.81 -50.22
CA GLN A 32 14.52 9.94 -50.35
C GLN A 32 15.16 8.72 -50.99
N ASP A 33 14.80 7.51 -50.57
CA ASP A 33 15.37 6.27 -51.10
C ASP A 33 15.00 6.04 -52.58
N LEU A 34 13.78 6.46 -52.98
CA LEU A 34 13.34 6.49 -54.37
C LEU A 34 14.14 7.49 -55.21
N ASP A 35 14.32 8.72 -54.72
CA ASP A 35 15.09 9.77 -55.41
C ASP A 35 16.58 9.41 -55.53
N ASP A 36 17.15 8.77 -54.51
CA ASP A 36 18.53 8.30 -54.50
C ASP A 36 18.75 7.04 -55.35
N HIS A 37 17.69 6.41 -55.87
CA HIS A 37 17.71 5.14 -56.62
C HIS A 37 18.36 3.99 -55.83
N LYS A 38 18.29 4.02 -54.49
CA LYS A 38 19.16 3.20 -53.62
C LYS A 38 18.54 1.95 -53.01
N SER A 39 17.22 1.77 -52.97
CA SER A 39 16.66 0.59 -52.30
C SER A 39 15.41 0.00 -52.97
N VAL A 40 15.48 -1.31 -53.20
CA VAL A 40 14.36 -2.21 -53.47
C VAL A 40 13.90 -2.68 -52.09
N TRP A 41 12.77 -2.15 -51.61
CA TRP A 41 12.12 -2.73 -50.44
C TRP A 41 11.31 -3.96 -50.87
N THR A 42 11.60 -5.12 -50.28
CA THR A 42 10.70 -6.27 -50.29
C THR A 42 9.87 -6.24 -49.00
N PRO A 43 8.54 -6.17 -49.09
CA PRO A 43 7.67 -6.26 -47.93
C PRO A 43 7.91 -7.53 -47.10
N ALA A 44 7.81 -7.41 -45.78
CA ALA A 44 7.84 -8.58 -44.88
C ALA A 44 6.59 -9.47 -45.02
N ASP A 45 5.51 -8.97 -45.64
CA ASP A 45 4.33 -9.76 -45.98
C ASP A 45 4.43 -10.28 -47.43
N PRO A 46 4.46 -11.62 -47.66
CA PRO A 46 4.46 -12.21 -49.01
C PRO A 46 3.21 -11.89 -49.85
N LYS A 47 2.21 -11.17 -49.31
CA LYS A 47 1.03 -10.70 -50.02
C LYS A 47 1.12 -9.28 -50.56
N VAL A 48 2.07 -8.47 -50.08
CA VAL A 48 2.32 -7.15 -50.68
C VAL A 48 3.22 -7.40 -51.89
N PRO A 49 2.82 -6.96 -53.09
CA PRO A 49 3.59 -7.26 -54.31
C PRO A 49 4.99 -6.70 -54.18
N ASP A 50 5.98 -7.58 -54.32
CA ASP A 50 7.39 -7.24 -54.42
C ASP A 50 7.61 -6.24 -55.57
N PRO A 51 8.04 -5.00 -55.30
CA PRO A 51 8.37 -4.02 -56.33
C PRO A 51 9.50 -4.48 -57.26
N SER A 52 10.23 -5.55 -56.89
CA SER A 52 11.31 -6.12 -57.70
C SER A 52 10.82 -6.83 -58.98
N TRP A 53 9.51 -6.95 -59.21
CA TRP A 53 8.94 -7.40 -60.50
C TRP A 53 8.76 -6.26 -61.50
N GLY A 54 9.78 -5.40 -61.61
CA GLY A 54 9.95 -4.39 -62.64
C GLY A 54 10.89 -4.82 -63.77
N HIS A 55 10.89 -6.09 -64.18
CA HIS A 55 11.66 -6.52 -65.36
C HIS A 55 11.12 -5.92 -66.68
N ASN A 56 10.10 -5.07 -66.65
CA ASN A 56 9.54 -4.37 -67.80
C ASN A 56 9.00 -2.96 -67.43
N GLY A 57 9.90 -2.00 -67.21
CA GLY A 57 9.62 -0.59 -67.54
C GLY A 57 8.47 0.14 -66.82
N HIS A 58 8.16 -0.18 -65.57
CA HIS A 58 7.33 0.72 -64.75
C HIS A 58 8.18 1.89 -64.26
N PRO A 59 7.87 3.14 -64.67
CA PRO A 59 8.55 4.31 -64.15
C PRO A 59 8.27 4.43 -62.64
N TRP A 60 9.29 4.81 -61.88
CA TRP A 60 9.25 5.24 -60.48
C TRP A 60 8.09 6.20 -60.14
N GLU A 61 7.57 6.91 -61.14
CA GLU A 61 6.33 7.70 -61.10
C GLU A 61 5.08 6.89 -60.69
N ASP A 62 5.04 5.58 -60.97
CA ASP A 62 3.95 4.67 -60.60
C ASP A 62 4.05 4.19 -59.13
N VAL A 63 5.22 4.34 -58.49
CA VAL A 63 5.50 3.82 -57.13
C VAL A 63 5.24 4.89 -56.07
N LYS A 64 5.59 6.15 -56.34
CA LYS A 64 5.38 7.27 -55.40
C LYS A 64 3.94 7.38 -54.86
N PRO A 65 2.88 7.12 -55.64
CA PRO A 65 1.51 7.11 -55.14
C PRO A 65 1.18 6.02 -54.10
N GLN A 66 2.01 4.98 -53.95
CA GLN A 66 1.79 3.86 -53.01
C GLN A 66 2.37 4.11 -51.61
N ILE A 67 3.30 5.06 -51.47
CA ILE A 67 3.96 5.37 -50.18
C ILE A 67 2.95 5.62 -49.04
N PRO A 68 1.86 6.40 -49.22
CA PRO A 68 0.90 6.63 -48.14
C PRO A 68 0.22 5.36 -47.65
N GLU A 69 -0.04 4.39 -48.53
CA GLU A 69 -0.65 3.10 -48.16
C GLU A 69 0.33 2.27 -47.33
N TRP A 70 1.59 2.14 -47.76
CA TRP A 70 2.62 1.41 -47.00
C TRP A 70 2.89 2.02 -45.63
N VAL A 71 3.00 3.36 -45.55
CA VAL A 71 3.15 4.06 -44.28
C VAL A 71 1.95 3.78 -43.37
N SER A 72 0.74 3.80 -43.91
CA SER A 72 -0.48 3.49 -43.14
C SER A 72 -0.49 2.04 -42.62
N GLU A 73 -0.06 1.07 -43.41
CA GLU A 73 0.03 -0.34 -42.98
C GLU A 73 1.07 -0.56 -41.88
N ILE A 74 2.22 0.10 -42.00
CA ILE A 74 3.28 0.08 -40.97
C ILE A 74 2.77 0.72 -39.69
N LEU A 75 2.16 1.91 -39.78
CA LEU A 75 1.61 2.60 -38.61
C LEU A 75 0.50 1.78 -37.94
N ALA A 76 -0.36 1.11 -38.69
CA ALA A 76 -1.36 0.20 -38.14
C ALA A 76 -0.71 -0.96 -37.37
N SER A 77 0.35 -1.55 -37.93
CA SER A 77 1.09 -2.63 -37.29
C SER A 77 1.76 -2.17 -35.98
N VAL A 78 2.46 -1.03 -36.01
CA VAL A 78 3.08 -0.43 -34.82
C VAL A 78 2.03 -0.08 -33.77
N THR A 79 0.94 0.57 -34.17
CA THR A 79 -0.17 0.92 -33.27
C THR A 79 -0.77 -0.31 -32.60
N SER A 80 -0.95 -1.42 -33.34
CA SER A 80 -1.48 -2.68 -32.80
C SER A 80 -0.54 -3.36 -31.79
N ALA A 81 0.76 -3.05 -31.85
CA ALA A 81 1.77 -3.57 -30.92
C ALA A 81 1.88 -2.74 -29.63
N ILE A 82 1.31 -1.53 -29.59
CA ILE A 82 1.34 -0.67 -28.40
C ILE A 82 0.37 -1.21 -27.35
N PRO A 83 0.82 -1.45 -26.10
CA PRO A 83 -0.08 -1.85 -25.04
C PRO A 83 -1.04 -0.73 -24.63
N VAL A 84 -2.28 -1.10 -24.31
CA VAL A 84 -3.34 -0.14 -23.94
C VAL A 84 -3.30 0.17 -22.44
N TYR A 85 -3.24 1.46 -22.10
CA TYR A 85 -3.18 1.96 -20.71
C TYR A 85 -4.25 3.04 -20.42
N GLU A 86 -5.36 3.01 -21.14
CA GLU A 86 -6.46 3.97 -21.00
C GLU A 86 -7.06 3.97 -19.59
N ASN A 87 -7.47 5.16 -19.12
CA ASN A 87 -8.18 5.36 -17.85
C ASN A 87 -7.37 5.01 -16.58
N GLN A 88 -6.06 4.84 -16.67
CA GLN A 88 -5.19 4.62 -15.52
C GLN A 88 -4.53 5.92 -15.09
N ASP A 89 -4.99 6.47 -13.96
CA ASP A 89 -4.40 7.64 -13.34
C ASP A 89 -3.31 7.22 -12.34
N LEU A 90 -2.07 7.48 -12.70
CA LEU A 90 -0.92 7.16 -11.85
C LEU A 90 -0.85 8.08 -10.62
N ASN A 91 -1.47 9.27 -10.67
CA ASN A 91 -1.55 10.16 -9.50
C ASN A 91 -2.49 9.60 -8.44
N ALA A 92 -3.55 8.88 -8.85
CA ALA A 92 -4.43 8.19 -7.91
C ALA A 92 -3.67 7.07 -7.17
N LEU A 93 -2.87 6.29 -7.89
CA LEU A 93 -1.99 5.26 -7.29
C LEU A 93 -0.93 5.87 -6.35
N ASP A 94 -0.31 6.99 -6.75
CA ASP A 94 0.66 7.70 -5.90
C ASP A 94 -0.01 8.27 -4.64
N THR A 95 -1.20 8.86 -4.78
CA THR A 95 -2.01 9.37 -3.66
C THR A 95 -2.35 8.25 -2.67
N ALA A 96 -2.80 7.09 -3.15
CA ALA A 96 -3.05 5.93 -2.28
C ALA A 96 -1.77 5.46 -1.57
N SER A 97 -0.64 5.40 -2.28
CA SER A 97 0.67 5.10 -1.70
C SER A 97 1.05 6.09 -0.59
N GLU A 98 0.91 7.40 -0.82
CA GLU A 98 1.21 8.43 0.18
C GLU A 98 0.25 8.39 1.37
N GLN A 99 -1.03 8.11 1.16
CA GLN A 99 -2.00 7.90 2.25
C GLN A 99 -1.59 6.72 3.14
N LEU A 100 -1.20 5.58 2.54
CA LEU A 100 -0.74 4.40 3.28
C LEU A 100 0.60 4.63 3.99
N LYS A 101 1.52 5.42 3.40
CA LYS A 101 2.73 5.89 4.11
C LYS A 101 2.37 6.77 5.30
N GLY A 102 1.39 7.66 5.15
CA GLY A 102 0.85 8.49 6.22
C GLY A 102 0.30 7.63 7.36
N ILE A 103 -0.49 6.61 7.05
CA ILE A 103 -0.98 5.63 8.03
C ILE A 103 0.18 4.93 8.75
N ALA A 104 1.14 4.38 7.99
CA ALA A 104 2.29 3.73 8.59
C ALA A 104 3.05 4.69 9.52
N SER A 105 3.23 5.95 9.11
CA SER A 105 3.87 6.98 9.93
C SER A 105 3.10 7.28 11.21
N THR A 106 1.77 7.42 11.14
CA THR A 106 0.88 7.58 12.31
C THR A 106 1.03 6.41 13.27
N LEU A 107 1.16 5.19 12.76
CA LEU A 107 1.40 3.96 13.54
C LEU A 107 2.90 3.77 13.92
N GLY A 108 3.71 4.82 13.86
CA GLY A 108 5.09 4.81 14.35
C GLY A 108 6.16 4.38 13.35
N TYR A 109 5.88 4.35 12.04
CA TYR A 109 6.90 4.12 11.03
C TYR A 109 7.75 5.38 10.82
N ALA A 110 8.99 5.36 11.30
CA ALA A 110 9.97 6.43 11.08
C ALA A 110 11.13 5.92 10.20
N PRO A 111 11.13 6.21 8.88
CA PRO A 111 12.27 5.87 8.04
C PRO A 111 13.45 6.82 8.34
N GLY A 112 14.38 6.37 9.18
CA GLY A 112 15.73 6.95 9.27
C GLY A 112 15.90 8.23 10.11
N THR A 113 14.92 8.66 10.89
CA THR A 113 15.06 9.80 11.83
C THR A 113 14.58 9.43 13.23
N LEU A 114 15.46 9.64 14.21
CA LEU A 114 15.12 9.75 15.64
C LEU A 114 14.45 11.12 15.85
N GLY A 115 13.13 11.18 15.91
CA GLY A 115 12.42 12.40 16.29
C GLY A 115 10.96 12.43 15.87
N ASP A 116 10.09 12.66 16.86
CA ASP A 116 8.62 12.61 16.87
C ASP A 116 8.02 11.24 16.52
N HIS A 117 7.79 10.46 17.57
CA HIS A 117 6.82 9.37 17.52
C HIS A 117 5.43 10.00 17.34
N GLY A 118 4.60 9.42 16.47
CA GLY A 118 3.21 9.87 16.33
C GLY A 118 2.45 9.72 17.64
N ARG A 119 1.31 10.40 17.77
CA ARG A 119 0.46 10.34 18.97
C ARG A 119 0.00 8.92 19.32
N VAL A 120 -0.14 8.03 18.33
CA VAL A 120 -0.53 6.62 18.57
C VAL A 120 0.53 5.85 19.36
N PRO A 121 1.81 5.79 18.94
CA PRO A 121 2.88 5.23 19.77
C PRO A 121 2.91 5.73 21.22
N ASP A 122 2.75 7.03 21.45
CA ASP A 122 2.75 7.61 22.81
C ASP A 122 1.57 7.09 23.65
N LEU A 123 0.37 7.04 23.06
CA LEU A 123 -0.82 6.48 23.69
C LEU A 123 -0.65 4.99 23.99
N MET A 124 0.03 4.26 23.10
CA MET A 124 0.28 2.83 23.26
C MET A 124 1.29 2.54 24.36
N GLU A 125 2.37 3.32 24.45
CA GLU A 125 3.31 3.25 25.56
C GLU A 125 2.59 3.52 26.89
N GLU A 126 1.69 4.51 26.92
CA GLU A 126 0.87 4.80 28.09
C GLU A 126 -0.03 3.61 28.49
N ILE A 127 -0.72 3.01 27.51
CA ILE A 127 -1.62 1.87 27.74
C ILE A 127 -0.84 0.63 28.20
N ASN A 128 0.30 0.35 27.58
CA ASN A 128 1.13 -0.81 27.88
C ASN A 128 1.76 -0.70 29.29
N ASN A 129 2.23 0.49 29.66
CA ASN A 129 2.87 0.72 30.97
C ASN A 129 1.88 0.84 32.13
N ALA A 130 0.61 1.14 31.87
CA ALA A 130 -0.39 1.36 32.91
C ALA A 130 -0.66 0.12 33.79
N GLY A 131 -0.41 -1.10 33.28
CA GLY A 131 -0.51 -2.33 34.06
C GLY A 131 0.37 -2.36 35.31
N GLY A 132 1.44 -1.57 35.37
CA GLY A 132 2.31 -1.45 36.54
C GLY A 132 1.91 -0.37 37.56
N GLU A 133 0.99 0.53 37.20
CA GLU A 133 0.63 1.71 38.01
C GLU A 133 -0.58 1.51 38.93
N TRP A 134 -1.35 0.43 38.72
CA TRP A 134 -2.44 -0.01 39.60
C TRP A 134 -2.28 -1.50 39.90
N LYS A 135 -2.70 -1.96 41.08
CA LYS A 135 -2.46 -3.35 41.55
C LYS A 135 -3.75 -4.13 41.73
N GLY A 136 -3.76 -5.39 41.28
CA GLY A 136 -4.84 -6.35 41.50
C GLY A 136 -5.10 -7.24 40.28
N VAL A 137 -5.92 -8.29 40.45
CA VAL A 137 -6.19 -9.31 39.41
C VAL A 137 -6.66 -8.70 38.07
N SER A 138 -7.47 -7.63 38.11
CA SER A 138 -7.91 -6.93 36.90
C SER A 138 -6.80 -6.11 36.24
N ALA A 139 -5.88 -5.56 37.02
CA ALA A 139 -4.70 -4.86 36.51
C ALA A 139 -3.74 -5.83 35.82
N ASP A 140 -3.49 -6.98 36.46
CA ASP A 140 -2.66 -8.04 35.91
C ASP A 140 -3.28 -8.60 34.62
N THR A 141 -4.58 -8.90 34.64
CA THR A 141 -5.32 -9.41 33.46
C THR A 141 -5.33 -8.39 32.31
N PHE A 142 -5.53 -7.10 32.61
CA PHE A 142 -5.45 -6.05 31.60
C PHE A 142 -4.05 -5.94 31.01
N GLY A 143 -3.02 -5.89 31.85
CA GLY A 143 -1.63 -5.77 31.42
C GLY A 143 -1.16 -6.99 30.62
N GLU A 144 -1.45 -8.20 31.11
CA GLU A 144 -0.99 -9.45 30.50
C GLU A 144 -1.68 -9.81 29.19
N ASN A 145 -2.94 -9.41 29.02
CA ASN A 145 -3.70 -9.72 27.82
C ASN A 145 -3.79 -8.51 26.88
N PHE A 146 -4.43 -7.42 27.32
CA PHE A 146 -4.67 -6.27 26.48
C PHE A 146 -3.41 -5.43 26.27
N GLY A 147 -2.75 -5.00 27.35
CA GLY A 147 -1.53 -4.18 27.30
C GLY A 147 -0.45 -4.81 26.43
N LYS A 148 -0.12 -6.09 26.67
CA LYS A 148 0.85 -6.84 25.86
C LYS A 148 0.45 -7.03 24.39
N SER A 149 -0.84 -6.93 24.04
CA SER A 149 -1.31 -7.05 22.65
C SER A 149 -1.17 -5.75 21.85
N VAL A 150 -1.02 -4.60 22.52
CA VAL A 150 -1.01 -3.27 21.89
C VAL A 150 0.15 -3.10 20.90
N ASP A 151 1.38 -3.29 21.38
CA ASP A 151 2.60 -3.12 20.57
C ASP A 151 2.64 -4.05 19.34
N PRO A 152 2.48 -5.39 19.47
CA PRO A 152 2.55 -6.27 18.31
C PRO A 152 1.43 -5.98 17.29
N THR A 153 0.23 -5.61 17.76
CA THR A 153 -0.88 -5.23 16.88
C THR A 153 -0.52 -4.01 16.04
N MET A 154 -0.05 -2.93 16.67
CA MET A 154 0.34 -1.72 15.97
C MET A 154 1.50 -1.95 15.00
N GLU A 155 2.55 -2.64 15.45
CA GLU A 155 3.73 -2.88 14.63
C GLU A 155 3.37 -3.68 13.37
N ASN A 156 2.52 -4.71 13.51
CA ASN A 156 2.08 -5.49 12.37
C ASN A 156 1.20 -4.66 11.42
N GLN A 157 0.25 -3.88 11.94
CA GLN A 157 -0.62 -3.02 11.13
C GLN A 157 0.17 -1.92 10.41
N ARG A 158 1.16 -1.32 11.07
CA ARG A 158 2.13 -0.39 10.48
C ARG A 158 2.86 -1.02 9.30
N ASP A 159 3.37 -2.23 9.49
CA ASP A 159 4.15 -2.94 8.47
C ASP A 159 3.28 -3.39 7.27
N ILE A 160 2.01 -3.73 7.52
CA ILE A 160 1.02 -3.98 6.46
C ILE A 160 0.78 -2.69 5.67
N ALA A 161 0.51 -1.57 6.32
CA ALA A 161 0.31 -0.28 5.65
C ALA A 161 1.52 0.12 4.79
N ALA A 162 2.73 -0.01 5.34
CA ALA A 162 3.96 0.26 4.60
C ALA A 162 4.16 -0.67 3.40
N SER A 163 3.79 -1.95 3.54
CA SER A 163 3.85 -2.92 2.44
C SER A 163 2.83 -2.62 1.35
N LEU A 164 1.58 -2.31 1.71
CA LEU A 164 0.55 -1.87 0.76
C LEU A 164 0.98 -0.61 0.01
N ALA A 165 1.55 0.39 0.70
CA ALA A 165 2.05 1.61 0.07
C ALA A 165 3.08 1.32 -1.03
N ARG A 166 4.03 0.42 -0.72
CA ARG A 166 5.06 0.01 -1.69
C ARG A 166 4.46 -0.75 -2.87
N LEU A 167 3.41 -1.54 -2.67
CA LEU A 167 2.73 -2.28 -3.75
C LEU A 167 1.94 -1.35 -4.69
N TYR A 168 1.21 -0.36 -4.16
CA TYR A 168 0.59 0.69 -4.98
C TYR A 168 1.62 1.46 -5.79
N SER A 169 2.73 1.85 -5.16
CA SER A 169 3.85 2.53 -5.83
C SER A 169 4.52 1.64 -6.89
N ALA A 170 4.67 0.34 -6.64
CA ALA A 170 5.18 -0.63 -7.60
C ALA A 170 4.32 -0.68 -8.86
N ARG A 171 3.00 -0.71 -8.68
CA ARG A 171 2.05 -0.75 -9.79
C ARG A 171 2.14 0.51 -10.65
N ALA A 172 2.19 1.68 -10.01
CA ALA A 172 2.40 2.96 -10.70
C ALA A 172 3.72 2.96 -11.48
N ALA A 173 4.79 2.44 -10.88
CA ALA A 173 6.12 2.38 -11.51
C ALA A 173 6.15 1.43 -12.72
N ILE A 174 5.51 0.26 -12.65
CA ILE A 174 5.37 -0.67 -13.80
C ILE A 174 4.67 0.04 -14.96
N ASN A 175 3.50 0.64 -14.70
CA ASN A 175 2.73 1.31 -15.74
C ASN A 175 3.49 2.51 -16.33
N SER A 176 4.17 3.30 -15.49
CA SER A 176 4.99 4.43 -15.93
C SER A 176 6.19 3.99 -16.78
N ALA A 177 6.87 2.91 -16.39
CA ALA A 177 8.03 2.38 -17.11
C ALA A 177 7.64 1.86 -18.50
N THR A 178 6.51 1.13 -18.61
CA THR A 178 6.07 0.63 -19.91
C THR A 178 5.61 1.76 -20.84
N ARG A 179 4.90 2.77 -20.32
CA ARG A 179 4.55 3.98 -21.09
C ARG A 179 5.79 4.69 -21.63
N GLY A 180 6.81 4.86 -20.79
CA GLY A 180 8.08 5.46 -21.19
C GLY A 180 8.83 4.65 -22.24
N HIS A 181 8.82 3.32 -22.11
CA HIS A 181 9.42 2.43 -23.09
C HIS A 181 8.80 2.58 -24.48
N VAL A 182 7.47 2.52 -24.59
CA VAL A 182 6.73 2.70 -25.85
C VAL A 182 7.15 4.00 -26.56
N LEU A 183 7.10 5.12 -25.83
CA LEU A 183 7.47 6.43 -26.38
C LEU A 183 8.93 6.45 -26.83
N SER A 184 9.83 5.86 -26.03
CA SER A 184 11.26 5.81 -26.37
C SER A 184 11.54 4.96 -27.61
N THR A 185 10.87 3.82 -27.77
CA THR A 185 11.03 2.93 -28.93
C THR A 185 10.59 3.60 -30.22
N ILE A 186 9.41 4.23 -30.23
CA ILE A 186 8.90 4.92 -31.43
C ILE A 186 9.81 6.09 -31.80
N ARG A 187 10.18 6.93 -30.82
CA ARG A 187 11.06 8.09 -31.07
C ARG A 187 12.44 7.70 -31.57
N GLN A 188 13.08 6.67 -31.01
CA GLN A 188 14.38 6.18 -31.50
C GLN A 188 14.29 5.68 -32.94
N ALA A 189 13.16 5.11 -33.34
CA ALA A 189 12.95 4.72 -34.72
C ALA A 189 12.74 5.90 -35.66
N THR A 190 11.97 6.91 -35.24
CA THR A 190 11.85 8.19 -35.94
C THR A 190 13.22 8.83 -36.17
N GLU A 191 14.07 8.88 -35.13
CA GLU A 191 15.46 9.37 -35.25
C GLU A 191 16.31 8.53 -36.22
N SER A 192 16.13 7.20 -36.21
CA SER A 192 16.88 6.29 -37.10
C SER A 192 16.52 6.48 -38.58
N LEU A 193 15.31 6.97 -38.87
CA LEU A 193 14.87 7.37 -40.21
C LEU A 193 15.37 8.78 -40.61
N GLY A 194 16.07 9.49 -39.72
CA GLY A 194 16.50 10.87 -39.93
C GLY A 194 15.42 11.91 -39.60
N GLY A 195 14.30 11.49 -39.02
CA GLY A 195 13.23 12.37 -38.55
C GLY A 195 13.67 13.20 -37.35
N THR A 196 13.10 14.40 -37.22
CA THR A 196 13.26 15.21 -36.01
C THR A 196 12.18 14.83 -35.02
N VAL A 197 12.59 14.47 -33.80
CA VAL A 197 11.66 14.29 -32.67
C VAL A 197 11.62 15.57 -31.83
N ALA A 198 10.44 15.96 -31.33
CA ALA A 198 10.34 17.09 -30.43
C ALA A 198 11.30 16.95 -29.21
N SER A 199 12.11 17.98 -28.94
CA SER A 199 13.24 17.88 -28.01
C SER A 199 12.81 17.75 -26.54
N GLY A 200 13.09 16.60 -25.93
CA GLY A 200 13.87 16.43 -24.68
C GLY A 200 13.27 16.80 -23.32
N ALA A 201 12.37 17.78 -23.20
CA ALA A 201 11.79 18.14 -21.91
C ALA A 201 10.75 17.10 -21.42
N GLU A 202 10.10 16.40 -22.35
CA GLU A 202 9.04 15.43 -22.09
C GLU A 202 9.55 13.98 -22.04
N THR A 203 10.65 13.66 -22.74
CA THR A 203 11.35 12.38 -22.54
C THR A 203 11.80 12.26 -21.09
N GLY A 204 12.29 13.32 -20.45
CA GLY A 204 12.64 13.32 -19.03
C GLY A 204 11.47 13.03 -18.06
N ARG A 205 10.22 13.25 -18.48
CA ARG A 205 9.02 12.90 -17.67
C ARG A 205 8.78 11.40 -17.61
N TRP A 206 9.16 10.69 -18.66
CA TRP A 206 8.95 9.24 -18.79
C TRP A 206 10.24 8.42 -18.71
N THR A 207 11.40 9.09 -18.84
CA THR A 207 12.73 8.49 -18.66
C THR A 207 12.98 8.39 -17.17
N PHE A 208 12.62 7.26 -16.58
CA PHE A 208 12.89 7.00 -15.18
C PHE A 208 13.55 5.63 -15.01
N VAL A 209 14.84 5.67 -14.72
CA VAL A 209 15.53 4.60 -14.01
C VAL A 209 15.03 4.64 -12.57
N SER A 210 13.85 4.09 -12.30
CA SER A 210 13.45 3.76 -10.93
C SER A 210 13.58 2.27 -10.76
N VAL A 211 14.76 1.82 -10.31
CA VAL A 211 14.84 0.56 -9.59
C VAL A 211 14.07 0.77 -8.28
N VAL A 212 12.78 0.42 -8.27
CA VAL A 212 12.02 0.38 -7.03
C VAL A 212 12.28 -0.99 -6.40
N SER A 213 13.16 -1.01 -5.40
CA SER A 213 13.28 -2.17 -4.52
C SER A 213 12.06 -2.19 -3.62
N VAL A 214 11.15 -3.13 -3.89
CA VAL A 214 9.97 -3.34 -3.06
C VAL A 214 10.26 -4.47 -2.12
N ALA A 215 10.17 -4.15 -0.83
CA ALA A 215 10.14 -5.16 0.19
C ALA A 215 8.80 -5.14 0.90
N VAL A 216 8.18 -6.31 1.01
CA VAL A 216 6.92 -6.52 1.72
C VAL A 216 7.14 -7.48 2.87
N GLY A 217 6.42 -7.27 3.96
CA GLY A 217 6.49 -8.11 5.15
C GLY A 217 6.62 -7.34 6.46
N PHE A 218 6.81 -8.09 7.54
CA PHE A 218 6.90 -7.60 8.92
C PHE A 218 8.35 -7.45 9.36
N ALA A 219 8.69 -6.36 10.06
CA ALA A 219 10.04 -6.05 10.52
C ALA A 219 10.53 -7.02 11.61
N ASN A 220 9.62 -7.57 12.43
CA ASN A 220 9.93 -8.38 13.61
C ASN A 220 9.55 -9.86 13.48
N ALA A 221 9.31 -10.38 12.27
CA ALA A 221 9.03 -11.80 12.09
C ALA A 221 10.26 -12.67 12.43
N PRO A 222 10.13 -13.73 13.25
CA PRO A 222 11.24 -14.61 13.59
C PRO A 222 11.68 -15.36 12.32
N LEU A 223 12.71 -14.85 11.66
CA LEU A 223 13.33 -15.38 10.45
C LEU A 223 12.36 -15.53 9.24
N GLY A 224 12.24 -14.47 8.43
CA GLY A 224 12.09 -14.69 6.97
C GLY A 224 10.87 -14.12 6.24
N ALA A 225 9.96 -13.39 6.90
CA ALA A 225 8.78 -12.84 6.20
C ALA A 225 9.06 -11.55 5.40
N PHE A 226 10.31 -11.09 5.31
CA PHE A 226 10.69 -9.93 4.51
C PHE A 226 11.07 -10.39 3.10
N LEU A 227 10.12 -10.33 2.18
CA LEU A 227 10.37 -10.60 0.76
C LEU A 227 10.75 -9.29 0.09
N SER A 228 12.05 -9.09 -0.06
CA SER A 228 12.59 -8.02 -0.90
C SER A 228 12.75 -8.54 -2.33
N VAL A 229 11.95 -8.03 -3.26
CA VAL A 229 12.25 -8.16 -4.68
C VAL A 229 13.04 -6.91 -5.07
N ALA A 230 14.35 -7.09 -5.23
CA ALA A 230 15.29 -6.01 -5.51
C ALA A 230 15.16 -5.40 -6.93
N ALA A 231 14.23 -5.90 -7.76
CA ALA A 231 14.19 -5.54 -9.17
C ALA A 231 12.79 -5.71 -9.78
N ILE A 232 11.76 -5.03 -9.26
CA ILE A 232 10.52 -4.90 -10.05
C ILE A 232 10.79 -4.12 -11.35
N ILE A 233 11.90 -3.39 -11.45
CA ILE A 233 12.31 -2.71 -12.68
C ILE A 233 13.81 -2.94 -12.91
N GLY A 234 14.16 -4.18 -13.25
CA GLY A 234 15.40 -4.45 -13.98
C GLY A 234 15.20 -4.04 -15.44
N SER A 235 15.79 -2.91 -15.84
CA SER A 235 15.98 -2.47 -17.23
C SER A 235 14.85 -2.85 -18.20
N VAL A 236 13.69 -2.18 -18.13
CA VAL A 236 12.78 -2.12 -19.30
C VAL A 236 13.47 -1.43 -20.48
N VAL A 237 14.51 -0.65 -20.19
CA VAL A 237 15.28 0.11 -21.17
C VAL A 237 16.66 -0.52 -21.33
N ASP A 238 16.78 -1.50 -22.21
CA ASP A 238 17.92 -1.44 -23.13
C ASP A 238 17.38 -0.60 -24.30
N PRO A 239 17.79 0.68 -24.45
CA PRO A 239 17.49 1.41 -25.67
C PRO A 239 18.01 0.57 -26.84
N LEU A 240 17.34 0.63 -28.00
CA LEU A 240 17.79 -0.06 -29.21
C LEU A 240 19.31 -0.01 -29.28
N ASP A 241 19.95 -1.18 -29.36
CA ASP A 241 21.41 -1.30 -29.33
C ASP A 241 21.97 -0.17 -30.20
N PRO A 242 22.85 0.72 -29.69
CA PRO A 242 23.40 1.81 -30.48
C PRO A 242 24.04 1.31 -31.80
N ALA A 243 24.35 0.02 -31.94
CA ALA A 243 24.69 -0.61 -33.22
C ALA A 243 23.52 -0.62 -34.24
N GLN A 244 22.26 -0.73 -33.82
CA GLN A 244 21.06 -0.61 -34.66
C GLN A 244 20.74 0.81 -35.10
N LYS A 245 21.29 1.86 -34.46
CA LYS A 245 21.22 3.25 -34.97
C LYS A 245 21.86 3.44 -36.36
N SER A 246 22.47 2.39 -36.90
CA SER A 246 23.16 2.37 -38.20
C SER A 246 22.39 1.63 -39.30
N ALA A 247 21.23 1.02 -39.01
CA ALA A 247 20.42 0.37 -40.03
C ALA A 247 19.57 1.44 -40.74
N HIS A 248 20.10 2.01 -41.82
CA HIS A 248 19.47 3.08 -42.61
C HIS A 248 18.32 2.60 -43.53
N ASP A 249 17.99 1.32 -43.54
CA ASP A 249 16.89 0.80 -44.35
C ASP A 249 15.60 0.72 -43.54
N ILE A 250 14.48 1.04 -44.20
CA ILE A 250 13.16 1.14 -43.58
C ILE A 250 12.73 -0.20 -42.97
N GLY A 251 13.06 -1.33 -43.60
CA GLY A 251 12.70 -2.65 -43.12
C GLY A 251 13.29 -2.95 -41.75
N SER A 252 14.60 -2.73 -41.59
CA SER A 252 15.30 -2.90 -40.31
C SER A 252 14.73 -2.01 -39.21
N VAL A 253 14.40 -0.74 -39.52
CA VAL A 253 13.80 0.18 -38.52
C VAL A 253 12.41 -0.31 -38.08
N VAL A 254 11.57 -0.75 -39.02
CA VAL A 254 10.23 -1.27 -38.69
C VAL A 254 10.32 -2.54 -37.87
N THR A 255 11.19 -3.48 -38.23
CA THR A 255 11.45 -4.69 -37.45
C THR A 255 11.91 -4.33 -36.03
N ALA A 256 12.86 -3.41 -35.90
CA ALA A 256 13.40 -2.98 -34.62
C ALA A 256 12.35 -2.31 -33.72
N VAL A 257 11.43 -1.51 -34.27
CA VAL A 257 10.29 -0.96 -33.51
C VAL A 257 9.38 -2.05 -32.99
N LEU A 258 8.97 -2.97 -33.86
CA LEU A 258 8.03 -4.03 -33.49
C LEU A 258 8.65 -4.97 -32.45
N GLU A 259 9.92 -5.33 -32.61
CA GLU A 259 10.69 -6.11 -31.62
C GLU A 259 10.83 -5.33 -30.30
N GLY A 260 11.16 -4.04 -30.35
CA GLY A 260 11.27 -3.19 -29.17
C GLY A 260 9.96 -3.11 -28.39
N LEU A 261 8.83 -2.90 -29.06
CA LEU A 261 7.50 -2.90 -28.43
C LEU A 261 7.13 -4.27 -27.86
N GLY A 262 7.42 -5.36 -28.59
CA GLY A 262 7.20 -6.74 -28.13
C GLY A 262 8.03 -7.10 -26.89
N ASN A 263 9.29 -6.67 -26.85
CA ASN A 263 10.18 -6.85 -25.70
C ASN A 263 9.67 -6.06 -24.49
N GLY A 264 9.25 -4.81 -24.69
CA GLY A 264 8.66 -3.97 -23.65
C GLY A 264 7.39 -4.58 -23.05
N LYS A 265 6.52 -5.14 -23.90
CA LYS A 265 5.33 -5.89 -23.47
C LYS A 265 5.70 -7.12 -22.63
N THR A 266 6.62 -7.94 -23.11
CA THR A 266 7.08 -9.14 -22.39
C THR A 266 7.64 -8.76 -21.01
N LYS A 267 8.41 -7.68 -20.95
CA LYS A 267 8.97 -7.19 -19.68
C LYS A 267 7.91 -6.65 -18.73
N ALA A 268 6.90 -5.98 -19.25
CA ALA A 268 5.75 -5.55 -18.45
C ALA A 268 5.04 -6.76 -17.82
N GLU A 269 4.78 -7.82 -18.61
CA GLU A 269 4.16 -9.06 -18.13
C GLU A 269 5.01 -9.75 -17.04
N GLU A 270 6.34 -9.80 -17.20
CA GLU A 270 7.25 -10.31 -16.16
C GLU A 270 7.16 -9.49 -14.86
N ASN A 271 7.12 -8.17 -14.97
CA ASN A 271 7.04 -7.29 -13.81
C ASN A 271 5.67 -7.39 -13.12
N GLU A 272 4.59 -7.56 -13.89
CA GLU A 272 3.24 -7.82 -13.36
C GLU A 272 3.16 -9.14 -12.59
N LEU A 273 3.84 -10.18 -13.08
CA LEU A 273 3.96 -11.45 -12.37
C LEU A 273 4.75 -11.28 -11.06
N ALA A 274 5.88 -10.57 -11.10
CA ALA A 274 6.69 -10.30 -9.91
C ALA A 274 5.90 -9.50 -8.85
N TYR A 275 5.15 -8.48 -9.28
CA TYR A 275 4.22 -7.74 -8.44
C TYR A 275 3.15 -8.66 -7.83
N SER A 276 2.51 -9.51 -8.63
CA SER A 276 1.47 -10.45 -8.14
C SER A 276 2.01 -11.43 -7.10
N ASN A 277 3.26 -11.86 -7.24
CA ASN A 277 3.94 -12.71 -6.27
C ASN A 277 4.19 -11.97 -4.95
N LEU A 278 4.55 -10.68 -4.98
CA LEU A 278 4.72 -9.87 -3.78
C LEU A 278 3.40 -9.62 -3.04
N VAL A 279 2.32 -9.36 -3.78
CA VAL A 279 0.98 -9.24 -3.17
C VAL A 279 0.60 -10.55 -2.48
N THR A 280 0.80 -11.68 -3.16
CA THR A 280 0.52 -13.01 -2.59
C THR A 280 1.38 -13.27 -1.35
N ALA A 281 2.66 -12.92 -1.40
CA ALA A 281 3.56 -13.01 -0.26
C ALA A 281 3.10 -12.19 0.95
N LEU A 282 2.58 -10.98 0.74
CA LEU A 282 2.01 -10.17 1.82
C LEU A 282 0.76 -10.85 2.39
N GLN A 283 -0.14 -11.36 1.55
CA GLN A 283 -1.32 -12.10 2.01
C GLN A 283 -0.96 -13.35 2.82
N ASP A 284 0.02 -14.12 2.35
CA ASP A 284 0.50 -15.32 3.03
C ASP A 284 1.14 -14.95 4.37
N ALA A 285 1.90 -13.85 4.41
CA ALA A 285 2.49 -13.34 5.65
C ALA A 285 1.41 -12.91 6.65
N ILE A 286 0.36 -12.21 6.20
CA ILE A 286 -0.80 -11.83 7.03
C ILE A 286 -1.54 -13.08 7.53
N THR A 287 -1.81 -14.04 6.65
CA THR A 287 -2.54 -15.27 7.00
C THR A 287 -1.74 -16.16 7.96
N GLY A 288 -0.42 -16.14 7.85
CA GLY A 288 0.49 -16.87 8.74
C GLY A 288 0.61 -16.27 10.14
N LYS A 289 0.06 -15.07 10.37
CA LYS A 289 0.04 -14.42 11.68
C LYS A 289 -1.19 -14.85 12.47
N ALA A 290 -1.00 -15.07 13.77
CA ALA A 290 -2.13 -15.29 14.66
C ALA A 290 -3.00 -14.03 14.70
N SER A 291 -4.32 -14.17 14.69
CA SER A 291 -5.26 -13.04 14.78
C SER A 291 -4.99 -12.17 16.02
N THR A 292 -4.52 -12.76 17.12
CA THR A 292 -4.09 -12.07 18.35
C THR A 292 -2.85 -11.19 18.19
N GLU A 293 -2.12 -11.29 17.09
CA GLU A 293 -1.00 -10.41 16.74
C GLU A 293 -1.40 -9.33 15.73
N LEU A 294 -2.56 -9.47 15.07
CA LEU A 294 -3.05 -8.53 14.06
C LEU A 294 -4.16 -7.61 14.59
N GLU A 295 -4.77 -8.01 15.70
CA GLU A 295 -5.84 -7.32 16.37
C GLU A 295 -5.62 -7.35 17.89
N LEU A 296 -6.11 -6.33 18.58
CA LEU A 296 -6.03 -6.26 20.05
C LEU A 296 -6.72 -7.43 20.73
N TYR A 297 -6.36 -7.72 21.98
CA TYR A 297 -7.05 -8.72 22.78
C TYR A 297 -8.58 -8.49 22.84
N ASP A 298 -9.33 -9.58 22.70
CA ASP A 298 -10.79 -9.58 22.70
C ASP A 298 -11.36 -9.86 24.10
N PHE A 299 -11.89 -8.81 24.73
CA PHE A 299 -12.56 -8.88 26.02
C PHE A 299 -13.92 -9.59 26.01
N THR A 300 -14.32 -10.27 24.94
CA THR A 300 -15.54 -11.09 24.91
C THR A 300 -15.25 -12.59 24.93
N SER A 301 -13.97 -12.97 24.80
CA SER A 301 -13.56 -14.36 24.49
C SER A 301 -12.90 -15.15 25.63
N GLY A 302 -12.61 -14.53 26.78
CA GLY A 302 -11.88 -15.17 27.88
C GLY A 302 -12.76 -15.86 28.93
N GLU A 303 -12.38 -17.09 29.29
CA GLU A 303 -12.59 -17.68 30.62
C GLU A 303 -11.21 -17.73 31.32
N GLY A 304 -10.96 -16.94 32.36
CA GLY A 304 -9.64 -16.79 32.99
C GLY A 304 -9.67 -16.14 34.38
N VAL A 305 -9.87 -16.97 35.40
CA VAL A 305 -9.82 -16.60 36.83
C VAL A 305 -8.36 -16.52 37.28
N GLY A 306 -7.86 -15.31 37.57
CA GLY A 306 -6.61 -15.13 38.32
C GLY A 306 -6.84 -15.32 39.82
N GLU A 307 -6.03 -16.14 40.48
CA GLU A 307 -5.97 -16.17 41.95
C GLU A 307 -5.21 -14.94 42.43
N ALA A 308 -5.85 -14.10 43.26
CA ALA A 308 -5.22 -12.91 43.81
C ALA A 308 -4.04 -13.26 44.70
N GLU A 309 -2.84 -12.78 44.37
CA GLU A 309 -1.74 -12.77 45.33
C GLU A 309 -2.07 -11.84 46.50
N THR A 310 -1.72 -12.31 47.70
CA THR A 310 -2.05 -11.66 48.97
C THR A 310 -1.20 -10.38 49.15
N GLY A 311 -1.69 -9.26 48.61
CA GLY A 311 -1.08 -7.94 48.72
C GLY A 311 -2.10 -6.83 48.89
N ALA A 312 -1.70 -5.71 49.51
CA ALA A 312 -2.56 -4.54 49.68
C ALA A 312 -2.88 -3.91 48.31
N TYR A 313 -4.18 -3.74 48.04
CA TYR A 313 -4.69 -3.09 46.84
C TYR A 313 -4.54 -1.57 46.97
N GLU A 314 -3.73 -0.96 46.11
CA GLU A 314 -3.70 0.49 45.92
C GLU A 314 -4.27 0.76 44.53
N VAL A 315 -5.55 1.07 44.48
CA VAL A 315 -6.24 1.43 43.23
C VAL A 315 -6.28 2.95 43.18
N VAL A 316 -5.53 3.54 42.26
CA VAL A 316 -5.57 4.98 42.02
C VAL A 316 -6.60 5.24 40.93
N ARG A 317 -7.81 5.67 41.32
CA ARG A 317 -8.90 6.06 40.40
C ARG A 317 -8.41 6.90 39.21
N GLY A 318 -7.57 7.88 39.49
CA GLY A 318 -7.00 8.77 38.47
C GLY A 318 -6.18 8.02 37.41
N THR A 319 -5.55 6.90 37.76
CA THR A 319 -4.83 6.04 36.81
C THR A 319 -5.81 5.31 35.88
N ILE A 320 -6.92 4.79 36.41
CA ILE A 320 -7.94 4.09 35.59
C ILE A 320 -8.62 5.07 34.63
N GLU A 321 -9.02 6.24 35.11
CA GLU A 321 -9.66 7.27 34.28
C GLU A 321 -8.69 7.79 33.20
N ARG A 322 -7.41 7.97 33.53
CA ARG A 322 -6.37 8.34 32.58
C ARG A 322 -6.21 7.26 31.50
N LEU A 323 -6.08 5.99 31.90
CA LEU A 323 -5.96 4.87 30.97
C LEU A 323 -7.18 4.75 30.05
N ALA A 324 -8.39 4.94 30.59
CA ALA A 324 -9.61 4.96 29.79
C ALA A 324 -9.58 6.09 28.76
N ALA A 325 -9.14 7.29 29.16
CA ALA A 325 -8.98 8.42 28.26
C ALA A 325 -7.96 8.12 27.14
N SER A 326 -6.85 7.44 27.45
CA SER A 326 -5.86 7.02 26.45
C SER A 326 -6.44 5.99 25.48
N CYS A 327 -7.25 5.04 25.95
CA CYS A 327 -7.96 4.09 25.08
C CYS A 327 -8.96 4.80 24.16
N PHE A 328 -9.75 5.77 24.65
CA PHE A 328 -10.64 6.55 23.80
C PHE A 328 -9.87 7.39 22.77
N ALA A 329 -8.79 8.05 23.19
CA ALA A 329 -7.93 8.81 22.27
C ALA A 329 -7.30 7.91 21.19
N ALA A 330 -6.86 6.70 21.55
CA ALA A 330 -6.35 5.74 20.58
C ALA A 330 -7.43 5.33 19.58
N SER A 331 -8.66 5.09 20.05
CA SER A 331 -9.81 4.81 19.17
C SER A 331 -10.06 5.95 18.17
N GLU A 332 -10.05 7.21 18.61
CA GLU A 332 -10.22 8.38 17.75
C GLU A 332 -9.13 8.48 16.67
N GLU A 333 -7.86 8.24 17.02
CA GLU A 333 -6.76 8.21 16.05
C GLU A 333 -6.93 7.07 15.02
N TYR A 334 -7.41 5.91 15.46
CA TYR A 334 -7.73 4.80 14.54
C TYR A 334 -8.89 5.13 13.59
N GLU A 335 -9.91 5.90 14.01
CA GLU A 335 -10.96 6.35 13.09
C GLU A 335 -10.39 7.20 11.94
N HIS A 336 -9.38 8.02 12.21
CA HIS A 336 -8.69 8.80 11.17
C HIS A 336 -7.91 7.90 10.22
N VAL A 337 -7.18 6.91 10.76
CA VAL A 337 -6.44 5.91 9.98
C VAL A 337 -7.37 5.07 9.10
N ILE A 338 -8.51 4.63 9.61
CA ILE A 338 -9.53 3.87 8.86
C ILE A 338 -10.05 4.69 7.68
N LYS A 339 -10.41 5.97 7.90
CA LYS A 339 -10.88 6.86 6.83
C LYS A 339 -9.83 7.04 5.74
N ALA A 340 -8.56 7.22 6.12
CA ALA A 340 -7.47 7.32 5.18
C ALA A 340 -7.25 6.01 4.39
N ALA A 341 -7.40 4.85 5.03
CA ALA A 341 -7.26 3.55 4.36
C ALA A 341 -8.38 3.32 3.34
N ILE A 342 -9.64 3.61 3.71
CA ILE A 342 -10.80 3.51 2.80
C ILE A 342 -10.68 4.50 1.62
N ALA A 343 -10.12 5.69 1.84
CA ALA A 343 -9.92 6.66 0.76
C ALA A 343 -9.00 6.13 -0.37
N THR A 344 -8.20 5.09 -0.10
CA THR A 344 -7.37 4.45 -1.13
C THR A 344 -8.18 3.66 -2.16
N ASP A 345 -9.47 3.37 -1.90
CA ASP A 345 -10.39 2.72 -2.84
C ASP A 345 -10.53 3.51 -4.16
N ASP A 346 -10.34 4.83 -4.11
CA ASP A 346 -10.33 5.70 -5.30
C ASP A 346 -9.25 5.29 -6.32
N ALA A 347 -8.20 4.58 -5.88
CA ALA A 347 -7.13 4.09 -6.73
C ALA A 347 -7.45 2.75 -7.44
N ASP A 348 -8.49 2.03 -7.01
CA ASP A 348 -8.82 0.68 -7.51
C ASP A 348 -9.09 0.58 -9.01
N PRO A 349 -9.77 1.54 -9.65
CA PRO A 349 -9.97 1.52 -11.10
C PRO A 349 -8.64 1.66 -11.87
N HIS A 350 -7.61 2.21 -11.22
CA HIS A 350 -6.33 2.57 -11.83
C HIS A 350 -5.24 1.52 -11.60
N LEU A 351 -5.50 0.50 -10.77
CA LEU A 351 -4.61 -0.65 -10.57
C LEU A 351 -4.48 -1.54 -11.81
N LYS A 352 -5.29 -1.34 -12.86
CA LYS A 352 -5.23 -2.16 -14.07
C LYS A 352 -3.84 -2.12 -14.71
N GLY A 353 -3.52 -3.22 -15.39
CA GLY A 353 -2.22 -3.43 -15.99
C GLY A 353 -2.21 -3.22 -17.48
N ILE A 354 -1.36 -4.01 -18.13
CA ILE A 354 -1.29 -4.07 -19.58
C ILE A 354 -2.66 -4.37 -20.18
N ASN A 355 -2.97 -3.68 -21.29
CA ASN A 355 -4.23 -3.79 -22.00
C ASN A 355 -5.46 -3.45 -21.16
N ASN A 356 -5.31 -2.53 -20.19
CA ASN A 356 -6.37 -2.10 -19.28
C ASN A 356 -7.11 -3.27 -18.61
N THR A 357 -6.38 -4.34 -18.31
CA THR A 357 -6.91 -5.56 -17.72
C THR A 357 -6.50 -5.64 -16.26
N GLU A 358 -7.47 -5.98 -15.40
CA GLU A 358 -7.21 -6.25 -14.00
C GLU A 358 -6.50 -7.61 -13.87
N GLN A 359 -5.37 -7.62 -13.19
CA GLN A 359 -4.57 -8.81 -12.96
C GLN A 359 -4.89 -9.45 -11.61
N SER A 360 -4.50 -10.72 -11.42
CA SER A 360 -4.73 -11.43 -10.16
C SER A 360 -4.07 -10.73 -8.96
N GLY A 361 -2.89 -10.12 -9.15
CA GLY A 361 -2.24 -9.30 -8.14
C GLY A 361 -3.04 -8.06 -7.75
N ASP A 362 -3.77 -7.44 -8.69
CA ASP A 362 -4.59 -6.25 -8.41
C ASP A 362 -5.79 -6.60 -7.53
N VAL A 363 -6.51 -7.68 -7.87
CA VAL A 363 -7.63 -8.19 -7.06
C VAL A 363 -7.16 -8.52 -5.65
N LYS A 364 -6.05 -9.27 -5.53
CA LYS A 364 -5.49 -9.62 -4.23
C LYS A 364 -5.03 -8.41 -3.43
N LEU A 365 -4.51 -7.36 -4.07
CA LEU A 365 -4.08 -6.15 -3.37
C LEU A 365 -5.29 -5.46 -2.72
N LYS A 366 -6.41 -5.38 -3.44
CA LYS A 366 -7.69 -4.86 -2.93
C LYS A 366 -8.19 -5.67 -1.75
N ASP A 367 -8.27 -7.00 -1.91
CA ASP A 367 -8.68 -7.90 -0.83
C ASP A 367 -7.78 -7.75 0.41
N THR A 368 -6.47 -7.56 0.20
CA THR A 368 -5.50 -7.35 1.29
C THR A 368 -5.72 -6.02 2.00
N ARG A 369 -5.97 -4.94 1.26
CA ARG A 369 -6.34 -3.65 1.84
C ARG A 369 -7.65 -3.76 2.63
N ASP A 370 -8.67 -4.40 2.07
CA ASP A 370 -9.98 -4.52 2.73
C ASP A 370 -9.86 -5.33 4.02
N THR A 371 -9.04 -6.40 4.00
CA THR A 371 -8.68 -7.16 5.21
C THR A 371 -7.97 -6.29 6.24
N PHE A 372 -7.01 -5.46 5.79
CA PHE A 372 -6.31 -4.51 6.66
C PHE A 372 -7.27 -3.49 7.27
N VAL A 373 -8.22 -2.94 6.51
CA VAL A 373 -9.28 -2.06 7.02
C VAL A 373 -10.10 -2.78 8.09
N GLY A 374 -10.43 -4.07 7.89
CA GLY A 374 -11.09 -4.89 8.89
C GLY A 374 -10.31 -4.96 10.22
N PHE A 375 -8.99 -5.21 10.17
CA PHE A 375 -8.15 -5.22 11.38
C PHE A 375 -8.14 -3.87 12.12
N LEU A 376 -8.05 -2.76 11.36
CA LEU A 376 -8.10 -1.42 11.92
C LEU A 376 -9.45 -1.13 12.60
N GLN A 377 -10.56 -1.52 11.98
CA GLN A 377 -11.91 -1.37 12.53
C GLN A 377 -12.08 -2.17 13.82
N THR A 378 -11.65 -3.43 13.84
CA THR A 378 -11.67 -4.27 15.05
C THR A 378 -10.84 -3.64 16.17
N THR A 379 -9.63 -3.14 15.85
CA THR A 379 -8.73 -2.48 16.80
C THR A 379 -9.36 -1.21 17.38
N CYS A 380 -9.95 -0.36 16.53
CA CYS A 380 -10.68 0.83 16.92
C CYS A 380 -11.82 0.52 17.91
N ALA A 381 -12.61 -0.52 17.62
CA ALA A 381 -13.71 -0.97 18.46
C ALA A 381 -13.20 -1.49 19.82
N ARG A 382 -12.13 -2.30 19.82
CA ARG A 382 -11.54 -2.87 21.04
C ARG A 382 -10.93 -1.80 21.96
N TYR A 383 -10.32 -0.74 21.41
CA TYR A 383 -9.90 0.42 22.21
C TYR A 383 -11.08 1.13 22.86
N ARG A 384 -12.16 1.35 22.13
CA ARG A 384 -13.37 2.00 22.68
C ARG A 384 -13.98 1.16 23.81
N GLU A 385 -14.10 -0.14 23.59
CA GLU A 385 -14.62 -1.08 24.60
C GLU A 385 -13.72 -1.12 25.84
N ALA A 386 -12.40 -1.12 25.67
CA ALA A 386 -11.44 -1.04 26.78
C ALA A 386 -11.70 0.22 27.63
N GLY A 387 -11.86 1.38 26.98
CA GLY A 387 -12.16 2.64 27.65
C GLY A 387 -13.47 2.59 28.44
N ASP A 388 -14.53 2.04 27.84
CA ASP A 388 -15.84 1.90 28.51
C ASP A 388 -15.73 1.01 29.75
N ARG A 389 -15.06 -0.15 29.65
CA ARG A 389 -14.86 -1.07 30.77
C ARG A 389 -14.01 -0.48 31.90
N LEU A 390 -12.97 0.29 31.56
CA LEU A 390 -12.15 1.00 32.55
C LEU A 390 -12.95 2.09 33.26
N MET A 391 -13.78 2.85 32.53
CA MET A 391 -14.67 3.85 33.14
C MET A 391 -15.70 3.23 34.08
N ASP A 392 -16.29 2.09 33.68
CA ASP A 392 -17.22 1.36 34.54
C ASP A 392 -16.52 0.82 35.80
N ALA A 393 -15.30 0.29 35.65
CA ALA A 393 -14.49 -0.13 36.79
C ALA A 393 -14.17 1.04 37.75
N ALA A 394 -13.83 2.22 37.23
CA ALA A 394 -13.61 3.42 38.03
C ALA A 394 -14.86 3.84 38.81
N ARG A 395 -16.05 3.76 38.18
CA ARG A 395 -17.34 4.05 38.84
C ARG A 395 -17.70 3.03 39.92
N GLU A 396 -17.42 1.75 39.69
CA GLU A 396 -17.66 0.72 40.71
C GLU A 396 -16.76 0.90 41.94
N TYR A 397 -15.53 1.38 41.73
CA TYR A 397 -14.63 1.73 42.82
C TYR A 397 -15.22 2.84 43.70
N ASP A 398 -15.71 3.93 43.08
CA ASP A 398 -16.38 5.04 43.78
C ASP A 398 -17.57 4.56 44.63
N ASN A 399 -18.41 3.70 44.05
CA ASN A 399 -19.59 3.16 44.74
C ASN A 399 -19.18 2.28 45.94
N SER A 400 -18.10 1.51 45.80
CA SER A 400 -17.60 0.62 46.85
C SER A 400 -16.92 1.39 47.98
N GLU A 401 -16.15 2.43 47.67
CA GLU A 401 -15.52 3.31 48.66
C GLU A 401 -16.57 4.14 49.41
N THR A 402 -17.57 4.67 48.69
CA THR A 402 -18.71 5.39 49.31
C THR A 402 -19.49 4.48 50.25
N THR A 403 -19.77 3.24 49.84
CA THR A 403 -20.46 2.25 50.69
C THR A 403 -19.63 1.92 51.94
N ASN A 404 -18.31 1.76 51.80
CA ASN A 404 -17.43 1.51 52.95
C ASN A 404 -17.32 2.73 53.87
N ALA A 405 -17.27 3.94 53.33
CA ALA A 405 -17.29 5.18 54.11
C ALA A 405 -18.63 5.36 54.84
N ASP A 406 -19.75 5.01 54.21
CA ASP A 406 -21.07 5.04 54.83
C ASP A 406 -21.22 3.97 55.90
N ILE A 407 -20.69 2.76 55.69
CA ILE A 407 -20.61 1.70 56.71
C ILE A 407 -19.70 2.15 57.87
N LEU A 408 -18.53 2.72 57.58
CA LEU A 408 -17.60 3.21 58.60
C LEU A 408 -18.18 4.40 59.36
N ASN A 409 -18.90 5.30 58.70
CA ASN A 409 -19.62 6.41 59.32
C ASN A 409 -20.82 5.90 60.13
N ALA A 410 -21.53 4.88 59.67
CA ALA A 410 -22.61 4.22 60.43
C ALA A 410 -22.07 3.52 61.68
N ILE A 411 -20.95 2.80 61.56
CA ILE A 411 -20.23 2.19 62.68
C ILE A 411 -19.71 3.28 63.63
N HIS A 412 -19.17 4.39 63.14
CA HIS A 412 -18.73 5.52 63.98
C HIS A 412 -19.91 6.18 64.71
N LYS A 413 -21.08 6.23 64.07
CA LYS A 413 -22.31 6.78 64.63
C LYS A 413 -22.96 5.83 65.64
N GLU A 414 -22.82 4.52 65.48
CA GLU A 414 -23.20 3.52 66.48
C GLU A 414 -22.20 3.43 67.65
N LEU A 415 -20.92 3.75 67.40
CA LEU A 415 -19.84 3.80 68.40
C LEU A 415 -19.68 5.18 69.07
N ASP A 416 -20.72 6.03 69.09
CA ASP A 416 -20.70 7.26 69.89
C ASP A 416 -20.64 6.91 71.39
N PHE A 417 -19.40 6.79 71.91
CA PHE A 417 -19.05 6.37 73.27
C PHE A 417 -19.53 7.31 74.40
N ASN A 418 -20.34 8.32 74.10
CA ASN A 418 -20.98 9.18 75.11
C ASN A 418 -22.45 8.86 75.38
N GLY A 419 -23.00 7.79 74.76
CA GLY A 419 -24.34 7.27 75.07
C GLY A 419 -24.28 6.08 76.03
N ASP A 420 -24.95 6.22 77.17
CA ASP A 420 -24.92 5.39 78.39
C ASP A 420 -25.50 3.95 78.25
N HIS A 421 -24.99 3.11 77.34
CA HIS A 421 -25.43 1.72 77.21
C HIS A 421 -24.27 0.72 77.18
N ALA A 422 -23.91 0.27 78.38
CA ALA A 422 -23.09 -0.92 78.58
C ALA A 422 -23.89 -2.17 78.21
N GLY A 423 -23.46 -2.86 77.15
CA GLY A 423 -23.72 -4.28 76.99
C GLY A 423 -24.29 -4.69 75.63
N THR A 424 -23.40 -5.02 74.70
CA THR A 424 -23.44 -6.29 73.95
C THR A 424 -22.13 -6.40 73.17
N GLY A 425 -21.36 -7.47 73.41
CA GLY A 425 -20.16 -7.77 72.64
C GLY A 425 -20.56 -8.22 71.23
N GLY A 426 -20.35 -7.34 70.25
CA GLY A 426 -20.34 -7.70 68.83
C GLY A 426 -18.90 -7.70 68.35
N THR A 427 -18.37 -8.87 68.00
CA THR A 427 -17.16 -8.98 67.19
C THR A 427 -17.50 -8.51 65.78
N VAL A 428 -16.98 -7.35 65.39
CA VAL A 428 -16.98 -6.91 63.99
C VAL A 428 -15.95 -7.77 63.27
N GLU A 429 -16.39 -8.85 62.62
CA GLU A 429 -15.58 -9.49 61.59
C GLU A 429 -15.41 -8.48 60.44
N GLN A 430 -14.17 -8.07 60.24
CA GLN A 430 -13.76 -7.10 59.24
C GLN A 430 -13.90 -7.75 57.86
N HIS A 431 -15.05 -7.59 57.21
CA HIS A 431 -15.22 -7.93 55.79
C HIS A 431 -14.52 -6.88 54.93
N ILE A 432 -13.20 -7.06 54.75
CA ILE A 432 -12.47 -6.47 53.63
C ILE A 432 -12.93 -7.22 52.39
N GLY A 433 -13.89 -6.64 51.66
CA GLY A 433 -14.50 -7.26 50.48
C GLY A 433 -14.72 -6.24 49.37
N ALA A 434 -13.67 -5.52 48.96
CA ALA A 434 -13.73 -4.63 47.79
C ALA A 434 -13.51 -5.38 46.46
N THR A 435 -13.14 -6.65 46.49
CA THR A 435 -12.71 -7.43 45.30
C THR A 435 -13.84 -8.04 44.44
N PRO A 436 -15.04 -8.42 44.95
CA PRO A 436 -15.99 -9.17 44.11
C PRO A 436 -16.69 -8.39 42.98
N ALA A 437 -16.68 -7.05 43.01
CA ALA A 437 -17.45 -6.23 42.07
C ALA A 437 -16.73 -6.07 40.71
N ILE A 438 -15.45 -5.69 40.74
CA ILE A 438 -14.64 -5.43 39.53
C ILE A 438 -14.53 -6.69 38.64
N ALA A 439 -14.53 -7.88 39.24
CA ALA A 439 -14.53 -9.16 38.52
C ALA A 439 -15.74 -9.38 37.60
N ARG A 440 -16.81 -8.58 37.69
CA ARG A 440 -17.99 -8.70 36.80
C ARG A 440 -17.82 -8.01 35.45
N HIS A 441 -16.90 -7.05 35.32
CA HIS A 441 -16.72 -6.24 34.10
C HIS A 441 -15.63 -6.77 33.17
N TRP A 442 -14.93 -7.82 33.59
CA TRP A 442 -13.96 -8.56 32.79
C TRP A 442 -14.49 -10.00 32.66
N PRO A 443 -14.45 -10.63 31.47
CA PRO A 443 -14.87 -12.02 31.34
C PRO A 443 -14.07 -12.87 32.31
N SER A 444 -14.80 -13.63 33.11
CA SER A 444 -14.29 -14.48 34.19
C SER A 444 -13.69 -15.75 33.67
#